data_AF-A0A1Z4BX47-F1
#
_entry.id   AF-A0A1Z4BX47-F1
#
_cell.length_a   1.000
_cell.length_b   1.000
_cell.length_c   1.000
_cell.angle_alpha   90.00
_cell.angle_beta   90.00
_cell.angle_gamma   90.00
#
_symmetry.space_group_name_H-M   'P 1'
#
loop_
_entity.id
_entity.type
_entity.pdbx_description
1 polymer ?
#
loop_
_entity_poly.entity_id
_entity_poly.type
_entity_poly.pdbx_seq_one_letter_code
_entity_poly.pdbx_strand_id
1 'polypeptide(L)'
;MKTVIDYIDDLKEKTGSDYKTAKLLKIDKGSLSVIRSKGRMADETAIKVAEALGVDETEVLIAAAVARSDGKVLSAWLKISKAVGAAASFFILIQSVNYVLWGLELQKMHIMLN
;
A
#
# COMPACT_ATOMS: atom_id res chain seq x y z
N MET A 1 7.37 -1.83 4.74
CA MET A 1 6.68 -1.97 3.44
C MET A 1 6.34 -3.43 3.28
N LYS A 2 5.11 -3.74 2.94
CA LYS A 2 4.68 -5.11 2.63
C LYS A 2 5.38 -5.63 1.38
N THR A 3 5.59 -6.93 1.30
CA THR A 3 6.14 -7.60 0.12
C THR A 3 5.03 -7.94 -0.88
N VAL A 4 5.43 -8.35 -2.09
CA VAL A 4 4.52 -8.90 -3.10
C VAL A 4 3.67 -10.05 -2.53
N ILE A 5 4.27 -10.94 -1.73
CA ILE A 5 3.56 -12.09 -1.16
C ILE A 5 2.53 -11.64 -0.13
N ASP A 6 2.89 -10.69 0.74
CA ASP A 6 1.97 -10.18 1.75
C ASP A 6 0.69 -9.59 1.12
N TYR A 7 0.81 -8.85 0.02
CA TYR A 7 -0.36 -8.32 -0.70
C TYR A 7 -1.22 -9.42 -1.35
N ILE A 8 -0.59 -10.47 -1.87
CA ILE A 8 -1.34 -11.61 -2.44
C ILE A 8 -2.05 -12.39 -1.33
N ASP A 9 -1.47 -12.47 -0.15
CA ASP A 9 -2.09 -13.12 1.00
C ASP A 9 -3.23 -12.29 1.58
N ASP A 10 -3.13 -10.96 1.64
CA ASP A 10 -4.28 -10.09 1.98
C ASP A 10 -5.46 -10.32 1.02
N LEU A 11 -5.19 -10.45 -0.28
CA LEU A 11 -6.22 -10.75 -1.26
C LEU A 11 -6.79 -12.16 -1.08
N LYS A 12 -5.96 -13.11 -0.69
CA LYS A 12 -6.42 -14.47 -0.38
C LYS A 12 -7.30 -14.46 0.86
N GLU A 13 -6.99 -13.67 1.88
CA GLU A 13 -7.84 -13.50 3.06
C GLU A 13 -9.21 -12.92 2.67
N LYS A 14 -9.23 -11.91 1.80
CA LYS A 14 -10.48 -11.29 1.31
C LYS A 14 -11.31 -12.21 0.42
N THR A 15 -10.68 -13.02 -0.43
CA THR A 15 -11.39 -13.87 -1.41
C THR A 15 -11.61 -15.30 -0.94
N GLY A 16 -10.83 -15.77 0.02
CA GLY A 16 -10.82 -17.12 0.59
C GLY A 16 -10.01 -18.17 -0.20
N SER A 17 -9.52 -17.88 -1.41
CA SER A 17 -8.65 -18.82 -2.14
C SER A 17 -7.88 -18.17 -3.30
N ASP A 18 -6.74 -18.76 -3.66
CA ASP A 18 -5.91 -18.26 -4.77
C ASP A 18 -6.63 -18.29 -6.10
N TYR A 19 -7.49 -19.29 -6.31
CA TYR A 19 -8.28 -19.36 -7.52
C TYR A 19 -9.22 -18.15 -7.64
N LYS A 20 -9.85 -17.75 -6.53
CA LYS A 20 -10.71 -16.57 -6.50
C LYS A 20 -9.87 -15.30 -6.62
N THR A 21 -8.69 -15.22 -6.00
CA THR A 21 -7.72 -14.12 -6.20
C THR A 21 -7.33 -13.96 -7.66
N ALA A 22 -6.94 -15.04 -8.35
CA ALA A 22 -6.57 -14.99 -9.77
C ALA A 22 -7.73 -14.50 -10.65
N LYS A 23 -8.96 -14.98 -10.37
CA LYS A 23 -10.17 -14.51 -11.05
C LYS A 23 -10.44 -13.03 -10.80
N LEU A 24 -10.32 -12.58 -9.55
CA LEU A 24 -10.52 -11.18 -9.18
C LEU A 24 -9.54 -10.26 -9.92
N LEU A 25 -8.26 -10.66 -9.96
CA LEU A 25 -7.19 -9.93 -10.65
C LEU A 25 -7.22 -10.11 -12.18
N LYS A 26 -8.14 -10.92 -12.72
CA LYS A 26 -8.23 -11.24 -14.15
C LYS A 26 -6.86 -11.70 -14.72
N ILE A 27 -6.18 -12.58 -13.99
CA ILE A 27 -4.95 -13.24 -14.43
C ILE A 27 -5.14 -14.76 -14.45
N ASP A 28 -4.31 -15.48 -15.20
CA ASP A 28 -4.36 -16.94 -15.18
C ASP A 28 -3.80 -17.50 -13.87
N LYS A 29 -4.24 -18.72 -13.51
CA LYS A 29 -3.79 -19.37 -12.27
C LYS A 29 -2.28 -19.64 -12.26
N GLY A 30 -1.69 -19.89 -13.43
CA GLY A 30 -0.26 -20.13 -13.58
C GLY A 30 0.54 -18.89 -13.22
N SER A 31 0.12 -17.72 -13.71
CA SER A 31 0.69 -16.42 -13.32
C SER A 31 0.66 -16.20 -11.81
N LEU A 32 -0.48 -16.45 -11.15
CA LEU A 32 -0.55 -16.33 -9.69
C LEU A 32 0.38 -17.33 -8.97
N SER A 33 0.47 -18.56 -9.48
CA SER A 33 1.39 -19.57 -8.94
C SER A 33 2.86 -19.15 -9.10
N VAL A 34 3.22 -18.53 -10.23
CA VAL A 34 4.58 -18.00 -10.47
C VAL A 34 4.87 -16.85 -9.51
N ILE A 35 3.92 -15.92 -9.31
CA ILE A 35 4.06 -14.84 -8.34
C ILE A 35 4.35 -15.40 -6.95
N ARG A 36 3.60 -16.42 -6.51
CA ARG A 36 3.83 -17.08 -5.22
C ARG A 36 5.18 -17.77 -5.11
N SER A 37 5.61 -18.44 -6.17
CA SER A 37 6.89 -19.16 -6.14
C SER A 37 8.09 -18.21 -6.19
N LYS A 38 8.00 -17.12 -6.95
CA LYS A 38 9.13 -16.23 -7.23
C LYS A 38 9.12 -14.94 -6.41
N GLY A 39 8.02 -14.63 -5.75
CA GLY A 39 7.86 -13.39 -4.98
C GLY A 39 7.91 -12.13 -5.84
N ARG A 40 7.64 -12.25 -7.15
CA ARG A 40 7.77 -11.16 -8.14
C ARG A 40 6.49 -11.06 -8.95
N MET A 41 6.07 -9.84 -9.29
CA MET A 41 4.92 -9.60 -10.17
C MET A 41 5.22 -8.50 -11.20
N ALA A 42 4.41 -8.45 -12.27
CA ALA A 42 4.42 -7.37 -13.24
C ALA A 42 3.69 -6.13 -12.70
N ASP A 43 3.98 -4.96 -13.27
CA ASP A 43 3.45 -3.67 -12.80
C ASP A 43 1.93 -3.58 -13.01
N GLU A 44 1.41 -4.12 -14.12
CA GLU A 44 -0.02 -4.18 -14.39
C GLU A 44 -0.76 -5.04 -13.36
N THR A 45 -0.12 -6.11 -12.86
CA THR A 45 -0.69 -6.92 -11.78
C THR A 45 -0.63 -6.17 -10.45
N ALA A 46 0.43 -5.40 -10.20
CA ALA A 46 0.54 -4.57 -9.00
C ALA A 46 -0.59 -3.52 -8.91
N ILE A 47 -0.91 -2.84 -10.01
CA ILE A 47 -2.05 -1.90 -10.07
C ILE A 47 -3.36 -2.61 -9.72
N LYS A 48 -3.65 -3.75 -10.35
CA LYS A 48 -4.88 -4.51 -10.06
C LYS A 48 -4.96 -4.98 -8.60
N VAL A 49 -3.82 -5.34 -8.00
CA VAL A 49 -3.74 -5.71 -6.59
C VAL A 49 -4.07 -4.52 -5.70
N ALA A 50 -3.51 -3.35 -5.99
CA ALA A 50 -3.78 -2.11 -5.27
C ALA A 50 -5.26 -1.72 -5.34
N GLU A 51 -5.84 -1.71 -6.55
CA GLU A 51 -7.27 -1.44 -6.79
C GLU A 51 -8.17 -2.42 -6.02
N ALA A 52 -7.85 -3.72 -6.05
CA ALA A 52 -8.66 -4.75 -5.39
C ALA A 52 -8.62 -4.68 -3.86
N LEU A 53 -7.50 -4.21 -3.29
CA LEU A 53 -7.33 -4.00 -1.86
C LEU A 53 -7.79 -2.62 -1.38
N GLY A 54 -7.87 -1.63 -2.27
CA GLY A 54 -8.15 -0.24 -1.92
C GLY A 54 -6.97 0.43 -1.22
N VAL A 55 -5.74 0.07 -1.61
CA VAL A 55 -4.50 0.66 -1.11
C VAL A 55 -3.85 1.53 -2.19
N ASP A 56 -2.86 2.35 -1.80
CA ASP A 56 -2.15 3.20 -2.75
C ASP A 56 -1.34 2.38 -3.77
N GLU A 57 -1.54 2.66 -5.05
CA GLU A 57 -0.88 1.98 -6.17
C GLU A 57 0.65 2.07 -6.08
N THR A 58 1.18 3.20 -5.61
CA THR A 58 2.61 3.45 -5.46
C THR A 58 3.23 2.46 -4.49
N GLU A 59 2.53 2.10 -3.41
CA GLU A 59 3.07 1.17 -2.42
C GLU A 59 3.27 -0.23 -3.01
N VAL A 60 2.28 -0.72 -3.77
CA VAL A 60 2.35 -2.05 -4.40
C VAL A 60 3.35 -2.05 -5.56
N LEU A 61 3.40 -0.97 -6.35
CA LEU A 61 4.40 -0.80 -7.42
C LEU A 61 5.83 -0.80 -6.88
N ILE A 62 6.10 -0.08 -5.80
CA ILE A 62 7.42 -0.08 -5.16
C ILE A 62 7.75 -1.50 -4.67
N ALA A 63 6.79 -2.23 -4.09
CA ALA A 63 7.01 -3.62 -3.68
C ALA A 63 7.37 -4.52 -4.87
N ALA A 64 6.67 -4.39 -6.00
CA ALA A 64 6.96 -5.14 -7.23
C ALA A 64 8.32 -4.76 -7.85
N ALA A 65 8.67 -3.48 -7.84
CA ALA A 65 9.97 -2.98 -8.31
C ALA A 65 11.12 -3.47 -7.44
N VAL A 66 10.99 -3.38 -6.10
CA VAL A 66 11.96 -3.89 -5.14
C VAL A 66 12.19 -5.38 -5.34
N ALA A 67 11.11 -6.18 -5.46
CA ALA A 67 11.22 -7.63 -5.61
C ALA A 67 11.98 -8.08 -6.87
N ARG A 68 11.90 -7.29 -7.95
CA ARG A 68 12.58 -7.56 -9.24
C ARG A 68 13.98 -6.96 -9.35
N SER A 69 14.34 -6.04 -8.45
CA SER A 69 15.58 -5.28 -8.53
C SER A 69 16.71 -5.92 -7.74
N ASP A 70 17.95 -5.70 -8.20
CA ASP A 70 19.17 -6.14 -7.53
C ASP A 70 20.21 -5.01 -7.46
N GLY A 71 21.24 -5.18 -6.62
CA GLY A 71 22.39 -4.28 -6.53
C GLY A 71 22.05 -2.82 -6.24
N LYS A 72 22.58 -1.91 -7.07
CA LYS A 72 22.38 -0.45 -6.90
C LYS A 72 20.94 -0.03 -7.15
N VAL A 73 20.22 -0.72 -8.05
CA VAL A 73 18.82 -0.41 -8.37
C VAL A 73 17.93 -0.73 -7.17
N LEU A 74 18.12 -1.90 -6.56
CA LEU A 74 17.45 -2.26 -5.30
C LEU A 74 17.70 -1.21 -4.22
N SER A 75 18.97 -0.80 -4.07
CA SER A 75 19.35 0.23 -3.08
C SER A 75 18.64 1.57 -3.32
N ALA A 76 18.40 1.97 -4.57
CA ALA A 76 17.65 3.17 -4.91
C ALA A 76 16.17 3.04 -4.52
N TRP A 77 15.52 1.93 -4.88
CA TRP A 77 14.13 1.67 -4.53
C TRP A 77 13.90 1.60 -3.02
N LEU A 78 14.83 1.00 -2.26
CA LEU A 78 14.75 0.96 -0.79
C LEU A 78 14.88 2.35 -0.15
N LYS A 79 15.58 3.30 -0.78
CA LYS A 79 15.61 4.70 -0.31
C LYS A 79 14.28 5.40 -0.58
N ILE A 80 13.73 5.20 -1.77
CA ILE A 80 12.42 5.76 -2.16
C ILE A 80 11.33 5.23 -1.24
N SER A 81 11.28 3.93 -0.99
CA SER A 81 10.26 3.32 -0.12
C SER A 81 10.27 3.87 1.30
N LYS A 82 11.46 4.10 1.86
CA LYS A 82 11.63 4.74 3.18
C LYS A 82 11.14 6.19 3.19
N ALA A 83 11.43 6.95 2.14
CA ALA A 83 11.00 8.33 2.03
C ALA A 83 9.47 8.46 1.92
N VAL A 84 8.83 7.58 1.12
CA VAL A 84 7.37 7.54 0.99
C VAL A 84 6.70 7.22 2.32
N GLY A 85 7.18 6.21 3.06
CA GLY A 85 6.64 5.86 4.38
C GLY A 85 6.75 6.99 5.40
N ALA A 86 7.87 7.73 5.39
CA ALA A 86 8.08 8.87 6.28
C ALA A 86 7.13 10.04 5.94
N ALA A 87 6.93 10.33 4.65
CA ALA A 87 6.02 11.38 4.20
C ALA A 87 4.55 11.09 4.59
N ALA A 88 4.09 9.85 4.42
CA ALA A 88 2.74 9.44 4.82
C ALA A 88 2.50 9.62 6.32
N SER A 89 3.48 9.24 7.14
CA SER A 89 3.43 9.40 8.60
C SER A 89 3.37 10.87 9.02
N PHE A 90 4.16 11.73 8.35
CA PHE A 90 4.18 13.16 8.60
C PHE A 90 2.86 13.84 8.21
N PHE A 91 2.24 13.43 7.10
CA PHE A 91 0.94 13.96 6.68
C PHE A 91 -0.15 13.66 7.72
N ILE A 92 -0.20 12.44 8.26
CA ILE A 92 -1.16 12.06 9.31
C ILE A 92 -0.96 12.92 10.57
N LEU A 93 0.29 13.16 10.97
CA LEU A 93 0.60 14.02 12.12
C LEU A 93 0.15 15.47 11.91
N ILE A 94 0.33 16.03 10.72
CA ILE A 94 -0.16 17.39 10.41
C ILE A 94 -1.69 17.45 10.52
N GLN A 95 -2.39 16.45 9.97
CA GLN A 95 -3.85 16.41 10.01
C GLN A 95 -4.37 16.31 11.45
N SER A 96 -3.75 15.48 12.30
CA SER A 96 -4.17 15.33 13.70
C SER A 96 -4.01 16.62 14.50
N VAL A 97 -2.91 17.36 14.30
CA VAL A 97 -2.68 18.68 14.92
C VAL A 97 -3.76 19.68 14.49
N ASN A 98 -4.14 19.68 13.21
CA ASN A 98 -5.17 20.58 12.70
C ASN A 98 -6.52 20.35 13.41
N TYR A 99 -6.98 19.11 13.54
CA TYR A 99 -8.24 18.82 14.24
C TYR A 99 -8.26 19.28 15.71
N VAL A 100 -7.13 19.14 16.42
CA VAL A 100 -7.01 19.59 17.81
C VAL A 100 -7.10 21.12 17.91
N LEU A 101 -6.45 21.85 17.01
CA LEU A 101 -6.51 23.32 16.98
C LEU A 101 -7.93 23.83 16.72
N TRP A 102 -8.64 23.24 15.76
CA TRP A 102 -10.03 23.59 15.48
C TRP A 102 -10.95 23.27 16.66
N GLY A 103 -10.74 22.14 17.34
CA GLY A 103 -11.47 21.81 18.57
C GLY A 103 -11.28 22.85 19.68
N LEU A 104 -10.06 23.33 19.87
CA LEU A 104 -9.74 24.37 20.85
C LEU A 104 -10.38 25.73 20.49
N GLU A 105 -10.43 26.10 19.21
CA GLU A 105 -11.13 27.31 18.76
C GLU A 105 -12.64 27.24 18.98
N LEU A 106 -13.26 26.10 18.66
CA LEU A 106 -14.69 25.87 18.92
C LEU A 106 -15.01 25.99 20.42
N GLN A 107 -14.16 25.43 21.29
CA GLN A 107 -14.34 25.54 22.74
C GLN A 107 -14.22 26.99 23.24
N LYS A 108 -13.26 27.77 22.71
CA LYS A 108 -13.12 29.20 23.04
C LYS A 108 -14.36 30.00 22.62
N MET A 109 -14.91 29.74 21.43
CA MET A 109 -16.13 30.40 20.98
C MET A 109 -17.34 30.07 21.86
N HIS A 110 -17.47 28.82 22.33
CA HIS A 110 -18.56 28.44 23.22
C HIS A 110 -18.49 29.15 24.58
N ILE A 111 -17.28 29.33 25.13
CA ILE A 111 -17.06 30.07 26.39
C ILE A 111 -17.37 31.57 26.22
N MET A 112 -17.12 32.17 25.05
CA MET A 112 -17.39 33.59 24.82
C MET A 112 -18.88 33.91 24.55
N LEU A 113 -19.69 32.92 24.18
CA LEU A 113 -21.11 33.08 23.85
C LEU A 113 -22.06 32.76 25.01
N ASN A 114 -21.55 32.20 26.12
CA ASN A 114 -22.29 31.92 27.36
C ASN A 114 -21.89 32.90 28.46
#